data_AF-A0A939ANE1-F1
#
_entry.id   AF-A0A939ANE1-F1
#
_cell.length_a   1.000
_cell.length_b   1.000
_cell.length_c   1.000
_cell.angle_alpha   90.00
_cell.angle_beta   90.00
_cell.angle_gamma   90.00
#
_symmetry.space_group_name_H-M   'P 1'
#
loop_
_entity.id
_entity.type
_entity.pdbx_description
1 polymer ?
#
loop_
_entity_poly.entity_id
_entity_poly.type
_entity_poly.pdbx_seq_one_letter_code
_entity_poly.pdbx_strand_id
1 'polypeptide(L)'
;MATLRARLQEIKREPGSTLEALYATQELFSYVPPEAITMIAEELGMPESAVYGVVTFYTMFYLEPQPRYLLRVCRDLSCHLAGAPEIVRAVRQELGTPRGEATADGLFKLEVVSCLGLCDKQPAMLVNLEQRGPMTPERIRALVHELRARGA
;
A
#
# COMPACT_ATOMS: atom_id res chain seq x y z
N MET A 1 -15.48 -8.84 -10.14
CA MET A 1 -15.31 -8.49 -11.57
C MET A 1 -16.42 -7.61 -12.14
N ALA A 2 -17.72 -7.94 -11.96
CA ALA A 2 -18.81 -7.08 -12.45
C ALA A 2 -18.74 -5.62 -11.95
N THR A 3 -18.44 -5.44 -10.65
CA THR A 3 -18.25 -4.12 -10.04
C THR A 3 -17.06 -3.35 -10.61
N LEU A 4 -15.98 -4.05 -10.98
CA LEU A 4 -14.80 -3.42 -11.60
C LEU A 4 -15.16 -2.88 -12.98
N ARG A 5 -15.85 -3.67 -13.82
CA ARG A 5 -16.27 -3.22 -15.15
C ARG A 5 -17.13 -1.95 -15.09
N ALA A 6 -18.06 -1.86 -14.14
CA ALA A 6 -18.87 -0.65 -13.94
C ALA A 6 -17.99 0.58 -13.61
N ARG A 7 -17.02 0.43 -12.71
CA ARG A 7 -16.06 1.50 -12.36
C ARG A 7 -15.19 1.91 -13.54
N LEU A 8 -14.73 0.97 -14.36
CA LEU A 8 -13.91 1.26 -15.53
C LEU A 8 -14.66 2.03 -16.61
N GLN A 9 -15.98 1.83 -16.73
CA GLN A 9 -16.82 2.57 -17.69
C GLN A 9 -17.05 4.04 -17.29
N GLU A 10 -16.90 4.37 -16.01
CA GLU A 10 -16.96 5.76 -15.53
C GLU A 10 -15.67 6.53 -15.83
N ILE A 11 -14.55 5.82 -16.02
CA ILE A 11 -13.24 6.41 -16.30
C ILE A 11 -13.19 6.88 -17.76
N LYS A 12 -12.86 8.17 -17.95
CA LYS A 12 -12.67 8.74 -19.28
C LYS A 12 -11.49 8.07 -19.98
N ARG A 13 -11.59 7.85 -21.29
CA ARG A 13 -10.48 7.31 -22.09
C ARG A 13 -9.53 8.44 -22.49
N GLU A 14 -8.54 8.73 -21.65
CA GLU A 14 -7.55 9.77 -21.87
C GLU A 14 -6.14 9.34 -21.40
N PRO A 15 -5.07 10.06 -21.78
CA PRO A 15 -3.73 9.75 -21.29
C PRO A 15 -3.68 9.83 -19.76
N GLY A 16 -3.40 8.70 -19.10
CA GLY A 16 -3.36 8.59 -17.64
C GLY A 16 -4.43 7.69 -17.02
N SER A 17 -5.48 7.33 -17.77
CA SER A 17 -6.59 6.49 -17.28
C SER A 17 -6.17 5.11 -16.79
N THR A 18 -5.03 4.59 -17.25
CA THR A 18 -4.46 3.32 -16.78
C THR A 18 -4.16 3.36 -15.29
N LEU A 19 -3.60 4.47 -14.78
CA LEU A 19 -3.31 4.60 -13.35
C LEU A 19 -4.60 4.62 -12.53
N GLU A 20 -5.59 5.39 -12.97
CA GLU A 20 -6.90 5.46 -12.30
C GLU A 20 -7.60 4.10 -12.26
N ALA A 21 -7.58 3.36 -13.38
CA ALA A 21 -8.13 2.02 -13.48
C ALA A 21 -7.43 1.01 -12.54
N LEU A 22 -6.10 1.11 -12.41
CA LEU A 22 -5.31 0.28 -11.51
C LEU A 22 -5.58 0.62 -10.04
N TYR A 23 -5.72 1.90 -9.69
CA TYR A 23 -6.13 2.31 -8.35
C TYR A 23 -7.53 1.79 -8.01
N ALA A 24 -8.51 1.96 -8.89
CA ALA A 24 -9.86 1.45 -8.69
C ALA A 24 -9.88 -0.07 -8.50
N THR A 25 -9.04 -0.79 -9.25
CA THR A 25 -8.89 -2.25 -9.10
C THR A 25 -8.33 -2.61 -7.73
N GLN A 26 -7.23 -1.95 -7.33
CA GLN A 26 -6.58 -2.25 -6.06
C GLN A 26 -7.41 -1.83 -4.85
N GLU A 27 -8.24 -0.79 -4.94
CA GLU A 27 -9.23 -0.47 -3.90
C GLU A 27 -10.27 -1.58 -3.70
N LEU A 28 -10.68 -2.23 -4.79
CA LEU A 28 -11.69 -3.30 -4.74
C LEU A 28 -11.12 -4.64 -4.28
N PHE A 29 -9.90 -4.98 -4.69
CA PHE A 29 -9.33 -6.31 -4.47
C PHE A 29 -8.08 -6.34 -3.58
N SER A 30 -7.53 -5.19 -3.17
CA SER A 30 -6.24 -5.05 -2.46
C SER A 30 -5.00 -5.43 -3.27
N TYR A 31 -5.18 -5.87 -4.52
CA TYR A 31 -4.14 -6.14 -5.51
C TYR A 31 -4.75 -6.05 -6.92
N VAL A 32 -3.93 -6.24 -7.95
CA VAL A 32 -4.33 -6.23 -9.36
C VAL A 32 -4.27 -7.66 -9.90
N PRO A 33 -5.40 -8.39 -9.97
CA PRO A 33 -5.42 -9.74 -10.51
C PRO A 33 -5.18 -9.75 -12.02
N PRO A 34 -4.64 -10.85 -12.59
CA PRO A 34 -4.44 -10.98 -14.04
C PRO A 34 -5.68 -10.68 -14.87
N GLU A 35 -6.86 -11.12 -14.41
CA GLU A 35 -8.13 -10.90 -15.10
C GLU A 35 -8.53 -9.41 -15.11
N ALA A 36 -8.09 -8.62 -14.13
CA ALA A 36 -8.30 -7.18 -14.13
C ALA A 36 -7.38 -6.48 -15.13
N ILE A 37 -6.17 -6.98 -15.35
CA ILE A 37 -5.25 -6.44 -16.38
C ILE A 37 -5.89 -6.57 -17.76
N THR A 38 -6.41 -7.75 -18.10
CA THR A 38 -7.17 -7.99 -19.34
C THR A 38 -8.36 -7.05 -19.45
N MET A 39 -9.17 -6.91 -18.39
CA MET A 39 -10.34 -6.04 -18.40
C MET A 39 -9.99 -4.55 -18.60
N ILE A 40 -8.92 -4.06 -17.97
CA ILE A 40 -8.45 -2.69 -18.13
C ILE A 40 -7.95 -2.46 -19.56
N ALA A 41 -7.22 -3.42 -20.12
CA ALA A 41 -6.72 -3.37 -21.49
C ALA A 41 -7.87 -3.28 -22.51
N GLU A 42 -8.91 -4.10 -22.34
CA GLU A 42 -10.13 -4.07 -23.16
C GLU A 42 -10.87 -2.72 -23.05
N GLU A 43 -11.12 -2.25 -21.82
CA GLU A 43 -11.91 -1.03 -21.59
C GLU A 43 -11.18 0.25 -22.02
N LEU A 44 -9.85 0.27 -21.96
CA LEU A 44 -9.03 1.41 -22.40
C LEU A 44 -8.56 1.29 -23.86
N GLY A 45 -8.81 0.15 -24.52
CA GLY A 45 -8.42 -0.07 -25.92
C GLY A 45 -6.91 -0.13 -26.14
N MET A 46 -6.16 -0.74 -25.21
CA MET A 46 -4.70 -0.86 -25.27
C MET A 46 -4.22 -2.31 -25.11
N PRO A 47 -2.98 -2.65 -25.51
CA PRO A 47 -2.44 -3.98 -25.29
C PRO A 47 -2.28 -4.31 -23.80
N GLU A 48 -2.54 -5.56 -23.41
CA GLU A 48 -2.33 -6.03 -22.03
C GLU A 48 -0.89 -5.81 -21.55
N SER A 49 0.09 -5.96 -22.44
CA SER A 49 1.50 -5.72 -22.14
C SER A 49 1.78 -4.28 -21.70
N ALA A 50 1.03 -3.30 -22.21
CA ALA A 50 1.15 -1.90 -21.78
C ALA A 50 0.63 -1.73 -20.35
N VAL A 51 -0.52 -2.32 -20.02
CA VAL A 51 -1.08 -2.30 -18.66
C VAL A 51 -0.14 -3.02 -17.68
N TYR A 52 0.34 -4.21 -18.05
CA TYR A 52 1.29 -4.98 -17.26
C TYR A 52 2.61 -4.22 -17.02
N GLY A 53 3.11 -3.52 -18.04
CA GLY A 53 4.26 -2.63 -17.93
C GLY A 53 4.05 -1.54 -16.89
N VAL A 54 2.87 -0.92 -16.84
CA VAL A 54 2.54 0.10 -15.83
C VAL A 54 2.45 -0.51 -14.43
N VAL A 55 1.76 -1.63 -14.26
CA VAL A 55 1.61 -2.32 -12.97
C VAL A 55 2.96 -2.71 -12.38
N THR A 56 3.87 -3.22 -13.20
CA THR A 56 5.20 -3.65 -12.75
C THR A 56 6.17 -2.50 -12.53
N PHE A 57 5.94 -1.35 -13.19
CA PHE A 57 6.78 -0.16 -13.05
C PHE A 57 6.52 0.59 -11.74
N TYR A 58 5.25 0.75 -11.34
CA TYR A 58 4.89 1.47 -10.12
C TYR A 58 4.83 0.55 -8.91
N THR A 59 5.75 0.76 -7.96
CA THR A 59 5.86 -0.02 -6.71
C THR A 59 4.65 0.04 -5.79
N MET A 60 3.70 0.93 -6.05
CA MET A 60 2.45 1.05 -5.28
C MET A 60 1.36 0.08 -5.73
N PHE A 61 1.52 -0.61 -6.86
CA PHE A 61 0.61 -1.66 -7.30
C PHE A 61 1.18 -3.04 -6.97
N TYR A 62 0.30 -3.93 -6.50
CA TYR A 62 0.65 -5.29 -6.14
C TYR A 62 -0.02 -6.27 -7.09
N LEU A 63 0.74 -7.27 -7.56
CA LEU A 63 0.23 -8.38 -8.37
C LEU A 63 -0.26 -9.55 -7.50
N GLU A 64 0.04 -9.52 -6.21
CA GLU A 64 -0.34 -10.54 -5.24
C GLU A 64 -1.24 -9.95 -4.15
N PRO A 65 -2.16 -10.73 -3.57
CA PRO A 65 -3.02 -10.29 -2.48
C PRO A 65 -2.23 -9.66 -1.33
N GLN A 66 -2.61 -8.45 -0.94
CA GLN A 66 -1.99 -7.76 0.19
C GLN A 66 -2.84 -7.88 1.46
N PRO A 67 -2.19 -7.83 2.65
CA PRO A 67 -2.88 -7.70 3.92
C PRO A 67 -3.73 -6.42 4.02
N ARG A 68 -4.71 -6.43 4.93
CA ARG A 68 -5.64 -5.32 5.14
C ARG A 68 -4.95 -3.98 5.50
N TYR A 69 -3.84 -4.05 6.22
CA TYR A 69 -3.09 -2.89 6.68
C TYR A 69 -1.62 -2.96 6.24
N LEU A 70 -1.24 -2.09 5.30
CA LEU A 70 0.13 -1.85 4.90
C LEU A 70 0.73 -0.74 5.78
N LEU A 71 1.69 -1.11 6.62
CA LEU A 71 2.42 -0.22 7.51
C LEU A 71 3.69 0.25 6.82
N ARG A 72 3.71 1.49 6.31
CA ARG A 72 4.86 2.04 5.56
C ARG A 72 5.65 3.01 6.42
N VAL A 73 6.93 2.71 6.68
CA VAL A 73 7.80 3.57 7.50
C VAL A 73 8.88 4.20 6.63
N CYS A 74 9.02 5.53 6.71
CA CYS A 74 10.06 6.27 6.01
C CYS A 74 11.45 5.98 6.59
N ARG A 75 12.43 5.68 5.73
CA ARG A 75 13.84 5.46 6.13
C ARG A 75 14.81 6.57 5.73
N ASP A 76 14.35 7.61 5.04
CA ASP A 76 15.21 8.66 4.53
C ASP A 76 15.73 9.58 5.65
N LEU A 77 16.75 10.38 5.32
CA LEU A 77 17.63 11.07 6.28
C LEU A 77 16.91 11.72 7.46
N SER A 78 15.88 12.53 7.20
CA SER A 78 15.14 13.25 8.24
C SER A 78 14.51 12.29 9.26
N CYS A 79 13.83 11.25 8.77
CA CYS A 79 13.22 10.22 9.61
C CYS A 79 14.28 9.33 10.27
N HIS A 80 15.39 9.04 9.57
CA HIS A 80 16.49 8.26 10.12
C HIS A 80 17.09 8.94 11.36
N LEU A 81 17.42 10.24 11.26
CA LEU A 81 17.94 11.04 12.36
C LEU A 81 16.93 11.20 13.50
N ALA A 82 15.63 11.17 13.20
CA ALA A 82 14.56 11.22 14.19
C ALA A 82 14.24 9.87 14.87
N GLY A 83 14.97 8.79 14.55
CA GLY A 83 14.79 7.49 15.20
C GLY A 83 13.93 6.49 14.44
N ALA A 84 13.72 6.65 13.11
CA ALA A 84 12.98 5.67 12.31
C ALA A 84 13.47 4.20 12.45
N PRO A 85 14.78 3.89 12.63
CA PRO A 85 15.20 2.52 12.90
C PRO A 85 14.56 1.89 14.15
N GLU A 86 14.28 2.68 15.19
CA GLU A 86 13.58 2.22 16.39
C GLU A 86 12.11 1.94 16.09
N ILE A 87 11.47 2.77 15.28
CA ILE A 87 10.09 2.57 14.84
C ILE A 87 9.96 1.28 14.02
N VAL A 88 10.86 1.03 13.07
CA VAL A 88 10.89 -0.22 12.29
C VAL A 88 11.06 -1.44 13.21
N ARG A 89 11.95 -1.35 14.22
CA ARG A 89 12.11 -2.43 15.20
C ARG A 89 10.85 -2.66 16.03
N ALA A 90 10.22 -1.59 16.51
CA ALA A 90 8.98 -1.67 17.27
C ALA A 90 7.86 -2.33 16.45
N VAL A 91 7.67 -1.94 15.19
CA VAL A 91 6.67 -2.58 14.32
C VAL A 91 6.96 -4.07 14.16
N ARG A 92 8.22 -4.46 13.87
CA ARG A 92 8.58 -5.88 13.73
C ARG A 92 8.31 -6.69 14.99
N GLN A 93 8.56 -6.11 16.16
CA GLN A 93 8.28 -6.75 17.44
C GLN A 93 6.77 -6.95 17.67
N GLU A 94 5.96 -5.91 17.42
CA GLU A 94 4.51 -5.97 17.60
C GLU A 94 3.82 -6.90 16.58
N LEU A 95 4.35 -6.98 15.35
CA LEU A 95 3.83 -7.87 14.32
C LEU A 95 4.35 -9.32 14.44
N GLY A 96 5.50 -9.53 15.09
CA GLY A 96 6.17 -10.82 15.11
C GLY A 96 6.81 -11.23 13.76
N THR A 97 6.95 -10.30 12.81
CA THR A 97 7.49 -10.57 11.46
C THR A 97 8.84 -9.88 11.23
N PRO A 98 9.98 -10.58 11.41
CA PRO A 98 11.30 -9.96 11.32
C PRO A 98 11.71 -9.52 9.91
N ARG A 99 11.15 -10.15 8.86
CA ARG A 99 11.50 -9.92 7.45
C ARG A 99 10.58 -8.96 6.70
N GLY A 100 9.54 -8.42 7.34
CA GLY A 100 8.53 -7.59 6.66
C GLY A 100 7.52 -8.40 5.84
N GLU A 101 7.45 -9.71 6.07
CA GLU A 101 6.42 -10.59 5.54
C GLU A 101 5.05 -10.22 6.14
N ALA A 102 3.99 -10.64 5.45
CA ALA A 102 2.64 -10.54 5.97
C ALA A 102 2.51 -11.32 7.27
N THR A 103 1.75 -10.80 8.23
CA THR A 103 1.45 -11.50 9.47
C THR A 103 0.59 -12.74 9.21
N ALA A 104 0.70 -13.76 10.07
CA ALA A 104 -0.04 -15.02 9.92
C ALA A 104 -1.58 -14.85 9.97
N ASP A 105 -2.06 -13.78 10.59
CA ASP A 105 -3.47 -13.38 10.62
C ASP A 105 -3.92 -12.67 9.33
N GLY A 106 -3.01 -12.42 8.38
CA GLY A 106 -3.30 -11.72 7.12
C GLY A 106 -3.65 -10.25 7.28
N LEU A 107 -3.48 -9.66 8.46
CA LEU A 107 -3.91 -8.29 8.74
C LEU A 107 -2.84 -7.25 8.40
N PHE A 108 -1.56 -7.55 8.60
CA PHE A 108 -0.50 -6.54 8.54
C PHE A 108 0.65 -6.93 7.62
N LYS A 109 1.28 -5.93 7.01
CA LYS A 109 2.60 -6.04 6.36
C LYS A 109 3.39 -4.77 6.66
N LEU A 110 4.68 -4.92 6.93
CA LEU A 110 5.59 -3.78 7.11
C LEU A 110 6.39 -3.55 5.83
N GLU A 111 6.32 -2.33 5.30
CA GLU A 111 7.17 -1.87 4.21
C GLU A 111 8.06 -0.73 4.68
N VAL A 112 9.36 -0.86 4.48
CA VAL A 112 10.30 0.23 4.74
C VAL A 112 10.54 0.94 3.43
N VAL A 113 10.03 2.17 3.33
CA VAL A 113 9.96 2.94 2.08
C VAL A 113 10.89 4.15 2.16
N SER A 114 11.22 4.71 0.99
CA SER A 114 11.93 5.99 0.89
C SER A 114 11.06 7.16 1.37
N CYS A 115 11.48 8.40 1.14
CA CYS A 115 10.78 9.60 1.58
C CYS A 115 9.27 9.58 1.33
N LEU A 116 8.49 9.88 2.37
CA LEU A 116 7.04 10.05 2.32
C LEU A 116 6.61 11.52 2.12
N GLY A 117 7.56 12.46 2.10
CA GLY A 117 7.27 13.90 2.04
C GLY A 117 6.67 14.48 3.34
N LEU A 118 6.71 13.72 4.44
CA LEU A 118 6.11 14.07 5.74
C LEU A 118 7.17 14.44 6.78
N CYS A 119 8.16 15.24 6.40
CA CYS A 119 9.30 15.58 7.27
C CYS A 119 8.88 16.37 8.52
N ASP A 120 7.75 17.08 8.46
CA ASP A 120 7.10 17.75 9.59
C ASP A 120 6.54 16.78 10.66
N LYS A 121 6.36 15.50 10.30
CA LYS A 121 5.81 14.43 11.17
C LYS A 121 6.81 13.30 11.44
N GLN A 122 8.11 13.57 11.35
CA GLN A 122 9.15 12.57 11.58
C GLN A 122 9.16 12.00 13.01
N PRO A 123 9.43 10.70 13.21
CA PRO A 123 9.44 9.63 12.21
C PRO A 123 8.07 9.44 11.56
N ALA A 124 8.04 9.49 10.23
CA ALA A 124 6.81 9.46 9.46
C ALA A 124 6.41 8.03 9.06
N MET A 125 5.10 7.79 9.06
CA MET A 125 4.51 6.51 8.71
C MET A 125 3.20 6.70 7.93
N LEU A 126 2.87 5.76 7.04
CA LEU A 126 1.53 5.60 6.50
C LEU A 126 0.93 4.27 6.98
N VAL A 127 -0.37 4.28 7.23
CA VAL A 127 -1.20 3.08 7.28
C VAL A 127 -2.07 3.10 6.03
N ASN A 128 -1.78 2.23 5.07
CA ASN A 128 -2.30 2.33 3.70
C ASN A 128 -1.98 3.72 3.10
N LEU A 129 -2.96 4.61 2.99
CA LEU A 129 -2.81 6.00 2.53
C LEU A 129 -2.97 7.04 3.65
N GLU A 130 -3.30 6.60 4.87
CA GLU A 130 -3.51 7.49 6.01
C GLU A 130 -2.20 7.87 6.67
N GLN A 131 -1.97 9.17 6.81
CA GLN A 131 -0.77 9.69 7.44
C GLN A 131 -0.78 9.45 8.96
N ARG A 132 0.38 9.04 9.48
CA ARG A 132 0.65 8.85 10.91
C ARG A 132 1.99 9.48 11.27
N GLY A 133 2.04 10.12 12.43
CA GLY A 133 3.25 10.72 12.98
C GLY A 133 2.95 11.88 13.93
N PRO A 134 3.94 12.36 14.71
CA PRO A 134 5.27 11.76 14.92
C PRO A 134 5.21 10.39 15.61
N MET A 135 5.82 9.35 15.05
CA MET A 135 5.72 8.01 15.62
C MET A 135 6.74 7.78 16.74
N THR A 136 6.32 7.07 17.79
CA THR A 136 7.17 6.52 18.86
C THR A 136 6.87 5.04 19.03
N PRO A 137 7.75 4.23 19.64
CA PRO A 137 7.48 2.81 19.91
C PRO A 137 6.15 2.57 20.65
N GLU A 138 5.79 3.43 21.59
CA GLU A 138 4.53 3.35 22.34
C GLU A 138 3.32 3.61 21.43
N ARG A 139 3.42 4.63 20.55
CA ARG A 139 2.37 4.91 19.56
C ARG A 139 2.22 3.77 18.55
N ILE A 140 3.30 3.06 18.21
CA ILE A 140 3.24 1.88 17.35
C ILE A 140 2.45 0.75 18.02
N ARG A 141 2.75 0.44 19.29
CA ARG A 141 1.98 -0.57 20.03
C ARG A 141 0.49 -0.25 20.10
N ALA A 142 0.17 1.00 20.45
CA ALA A 142 -1.22 1.46 20.51
C ALA A 142 -1.91 1.35 19.14
N LEU A 143 -1.23 1.78 18.08
CA LEU A 143 -1.74 1.72 16.70
C LEU A 143 -2.01 0.29 16.24
N VAL A 144 -1.06 -0.63 16.46
CA VAL A 144 -1.23 -2.04 16.06
C VAL A 144 -2.42 -2.68 16.79
N HIS A 145 -2.56 -2.41 18.09
CA HIS A 145 -3.69 -2.90 18.88
C HIS A 145 -5.04 -2.34 18.38
N GLU A 146 -5.11 -1.03 18.12
CA GLU A 146 -6.30 -0.38 17.55
C GLU A 146 -6.69 -1.00 16.20
N LEU A 147 -5.72 -1.14 15.29
CA LEU A 147 -5.97 -1.69 13.96
C LEU A 147 -6.38 -3.16 14.02
N ARG A 148 -5.81 -3.95 14.94
CA ARG A 148 -6.21 -5.35 15.13
C ARG A 148 -7.64 -5.44 15.65
N ALA A 149 -8.06 -4.56 16.56
CA ALA A 149 -9.44 -4.51 17.06
C ALA A 149 -10.47 -4.07 16.01
N ARG A 150 -10.07 -3.23 15.04
CA ARG A 150 -10.89 -2.85 13.86
C ARG A 150 -10.86 -3.91 12.75
N GLY A 151 -9.80 -4.72 12.77
CA GLY A 151 -9.43 -5.72 11.78
C GLY A 151 -10.12 -7.07 11.99
N ALA A 152 -10.31 -7.45 13.26
CA ALA A 152 -11.07 -8.60 13.74
C ALA A 152 -12.58 -8.38 13.57
#